data_AF-A0A846CI12-F1
#
_entry.id   AF-A0A846CI12-F1
#
_cell.length_a   1.000
_cell.length_b   1.000
_cell.length_c   1.000
_cell.angle_alpha   90.00
_cell.angle_beta   90.00
_cell.angle_gamma   90.00
#
_symmetry.space_group_name_H-M   'P 1'
#
loop_
_entity.id
_entity.type
_entity.pdbx_description
1 polymer ?
#
loop_
_entity_poly.entity_id
_entity_poly.type
_entity_poly.pdbx_seq_one_letter_code
_entity_poly.pdbx_strand_id
1 'polypeptide(L)'
;MSNQKRRLINQAILAVATTLGLFSASVANAASLNVLWYGHTNAYNSTISEIAALAPTYDPEGDGSLDWNLTFWNPQDTTPNFSDYDVLAIGTGSKFQTPTQAFNFDPTRILNNKEAISAARGNRTFLSGQDADHHYTYNVGPRPNGPLGFLVNAVNWAGSGEGMGIVVLPDGHGGVNALPSQRQRWWLNDRSFLKDELEGYVSYLGDDSVVIPTETSDFPVNEGLTTAGLSNWRGSAHAAFDKNIPGYLSINDAGSRPGYAVTIVTASEADGGTGGQETESVPEPGSIFGLFLLGGLGVRSVLLRISQ
;
A
#
# COMPACT_ATOMS: atom_id res chain seq x y z
N MET A 1 -4.91 -54.85 -34.78
CA MET A 1 -4.62 -53.42 -35.04
C MET A 1 -3.11 -53.23 -35.11
N SER A 2 -2.59 -52.63 -36.18
CA SER A 2 -1.13 -52.46 -36.36
C SER A 2 -0.56 -51.45 -35.35
N ASN A 3 0.70 -51.67 -34.93
CA ASN A 3 1.42 -50.82 -33.97
C ASN A 3 1.46 -49.32 -34.37
N GLN A 4 1.31 -49.02 -35.66
CA GLN A 4 1.29 -47.67 -36.20
C GLN A 4 0.01 -46.89 -35.81
N LYS A 5 -1.16 -47.56 -35.72
CA LYS A 5 -2.41 -46.92 -35.28
C LYS A 5 -2.39 -46.55 -33.79
N ARG A 6 -1.81 -47.39 -32.93
CA ARG A 6 -1.65 -47.07 -31.49
C ARG A 6 -0.72 -45.88 -31.27
N ARG A 7 0.34 -45.76 -32.06
CA ARG A 7 1.32 -44.67 -31.95
C ARG A 7 0.71 -43.31 -32.33
N LEU A 8 -0.10 -43.27 -33.37
CA LEU A 8 -0.82 -42.05 -33.81
C LEU A 8 -1.91 -41.62 -32.82
N ILE A 9 -2.65 -42.57 -32.23
CA ILE A 9 -3.66 -42.27 -31.21
C ILE A 9 -3.01 -41.69 -29.94
N ASN A 10 -1.89 -42.27 -29.49
CA ASN A 10 -1.18 -41.77 -28.31
C ASN A 10 -0.54 -40.39 -28.55
N GLN A 11 -0.05 -40.10 -29.77
CA GLN A 11 0.46 -38.78 -30.13
C GLN A 11 -0.65 -37.72 -30.21
N ALA A 12 -1.84 -38.09 -30.71
CA ALA A 12 -3.00 -37.19 -30.72
C ALA A 12 -3.51 -36.89 -29.30
N ILE A 13 -3.54 -37.88 -28.41
CA ILE A 13 -3.94 -37.69 -27.00
C ILE A 13 -2.94 -36.78 -26.27
N LEU A 14 -1.63 -36.96 -26.51
CA LEU A 14 -0.60 -36.12 -25.90
C LEU A 14 -0.63 -34.67 -26.42
N ALA A 15 -0.93 -34.47 -27.71
CA ALA A 15 -1.07 -33.14 -28.31
C ALA A 15 -2.32 -32.39 -27.81
N VAL A 16 -3.43 -33.09 -27.55
CA VAL A 16 -4.64 -32.50 -26.94
C VAL A 16 -4.41 -32.20 -25.45
N ALA A 17 -3.68 -33.03 -24.73
CA ALA A 17 -3.33 -32.78 -23.33
C ALA A 17 -2.36 -31.60 -23.15
N THR A 18 -1.45 -31.35 -24.11
CA THR A 18 -0.54 -30.20 -24.06
C THR A 18 -1.18 -28.89 -24.55
N THR A 19 -2.18 -28.93 -25.43
CA THR A 19 -2.89 -27.71 -25.88
C THR A 19 -3.98 -27.24 -24.92
N LEU A 20 -4.60 -28.12 -24.12
CA LEU A 20 -5.54 -27.70 -23.07
C LEU A 20 -4.86 -27.24 -21.77
N GLY A 21 -3.59 -27.55 -21.54
CA GLY A 21 -2.83 -27.07 -20.38
C GLY A 21 -2.27 -25.65 -20.51
N LEU A 22 -2.42 -25.00 -21.68
CA LEU A 22 -1.80 -23.70 -21.99
C LEU A 22 -2.77 -22.50 -21.96
N PHE A 23 -4.06 -22.70 -21.65
CA PHE A 23 -5.06 -21.63 -21.70
C PHE A 23 -5.78 -21.35 -20.37
N SER A 24 -5.28 -21.87 -19.25
CA SER A 24 -5.78 -21.54 -17.92
C SER A 24 -4.73 -20.79 -17.09
N ALA A 25 -3.92 -19.94 -17.72
CA ALA A 25 -3.41 -18.79 -17.00
C ALA A 25 -4.61 -17.85 -16.84
N SER A 26 -5.36 -18.01 -15.74
CA SER A 26 -6.20 -16.93 -15.26
C SER A 26 -5.29 -15.70 -15.21
N VAL A 27 -5.57 -14.70 -16.04
CA VAL A 27 -5.08 -13.35 -15.79
C VAL A 27 -5.63 -13.02 -14.41
N ALA A 28 -4.81 -13.19 -13.37
CA ALA A 28 -5.12 -12.65 -12.06
C ALA A 28 -5.28 -11.15 -12.30
N ASN A 29 -6.50 -10.64 -12.21
CA ASN A 29 -6.67 -9.20 -12.06
C ASN A 29 -5.95 -8.88 -10.76
N ALA A 30 -4.92 -8.04 -10.82
CA ALA A 30 -4.36 -7.46 -9.61
C ALA A 30 -5.53 -6.82 -8.83
N ALA A 31 -5.64 -7.13 -7.54
CA ALA A 31 -6.62 -6.47 -6.72
C ALA A 31 -6.34 -4.95 -6.72
N SER A 32 -7.37 -4.13 -6.68
CA SER A 32 -7.23 -2.67 -6.78
C SER A 32 -7.69 -1.96 -5.51
N LEU A 33 -6.97 -0.94 -5.09
CA LEU A 33 -7.37 -0.02 -4.02
C LEU A 33 -7.86 1.31 -4.59
N ASN A 34 -8.95 1.83 -4.06
CA ASN A 34 -9.37 3.21 -4.22
C ASN A 34 -8.57 4.09 -3.24
N VAL A 35 -7.55 4.77 -3.76
CA VAL A 35 -6.64 5.58 -2.96
C VAL A 35 -7.04 7.05 -3.07
N LEU A 36 -7.50 7.62 -1.96
CA LEU A 36 -7.68 9.06 -1.82
C LEU A 36 -6.38 9.70 -1.33
N TRP A 37 -5.68 10.41 -2.19
CA TRP A 37 -4.48 11.14 -1.81
C TRP A 37 -4.80 12.61 -1.59
N TYR A 38 -4.44 13.15 -0.42
CA TYR A 38 -4.59 14.58 -0.16
C TYR A 38 -3.57 15.36 -0.99
N GLY A 39 -4.06 16.02 -2.04
CA GLY A 39 -3.24 16.67 -3.06
C GLY A 39 -2.74 18.04 -2.62
N HIS A 40 -1.62 18.48 -3.20
CA HIS A 40 -1.01 19.76 -2.89
C HIS A 40 -0.95 20.66 -4.12
N THR A 41 0.11 20.54 -4.91
CA THR A 41 0.32 21.24 -6.18
C THR A 41 0.29 20.24 -7.33
N ASN A 42 0.10 20.72 -8.56
CA ASN A 42 0.14 19.84 -9.74
C ASN A 42 1.46 19.07 -9.87
N ALA A 43 2.59 19.68 -9.49
CA ALA A 43 3.89 19.01 -9.52
C ALA A 43 3.96 17.86 -8.50
N TYR A 44 3.50 18.10 -7.27
CA TYR A 44 3.41 17.05 -6.25
C TYR A 44 2.49 15.91 -6.69
N ASN A 45 1.29 16.24 -7.15
CA ASN A 45 0.32 15.24 -7.60
C ASN A 45 0.85 14.43 -8.80
N SER A 46 1.67 15.03 -9.68
CA SER A 46 2.34 14.30 -10.76
C SER A 46 3.31 13.25 -10.21
N THR A 47 4.13 13.59 -9.21
CA THR A 47 5.01 12.62 -8.54
C THR A 47 4.20 11.47 -7.94
N ILE A 48 3.11 11.76 -7.23
CA ILE A 48 2.29 10.71 -6.62
C ILE A 48 1.64 9.82 -7.70
N SER A 49 1.28 10.40 -8.85
CA SER A 49 0.77 9.62 -9.98
C SER A 49 1.83 8.66 -10.54
N GLU A 50 3.10 9.07 -10.57
CA GLU A 50 4.22 8.18 -10.95
C GLU A 50 4.39 7.03 -9.96
N ILE A 51 4.31 7.30 -8.66
CA ILE A 51 4.38 6.26 -7.62
C ILE A 51 3.22 5.28 -7.78
N ALA A 52 1.99 5.78 -7.95
CA ALA A 52 0.81 4.94 -8.15
C ALA A 52 0.90 4.07 -9.41
N ALA A 53 1.53 4.57 -10.49
CA ALA A 53 1.78 3.78 -11.69
C ALA A 53 2.83 2.67 -11.50
N LEU A 54 3.69 2.79 -10.48
CA LEU A 54 4.71 1.80 -10.14
C LEU A 54 4.24 0.78 -9.09
N ALA A 55 3.21 1.10 -8.30
CA ALA A 55 2.65 0.20 -7.28
C ALA A 55 2.32 -1.22 -7.80
N PRO A 56 1.73 -1.41 -9.00
CA PRO A 56 1.43 -2.76 -9.53
C PRO A 56 2.67 -3.56 -9.92
N THR A 57 3.85 -2.93 -9.94
CA THR A 57 5.12 -3.57 -10.31
C THR A 57 6.01 -3.85 -9.09
N TYR A 58 5.60 -3.36 -7.91
CA TYR A 58 6.34 -3.56 -6.67
C TYR A 58 5.78 -4.79 -5.96
N ASP A 59 6.51 -5.90 -6.07
CA ASP A 59 6.17 -7.22 -5.50
C ASP A 59 7.47 -7.95 -5.16
N PRO A 60 8.18 -7.53 -4.10
CA PRO A 60 9.50 -8.09 -3.79
C PRO A 60 9.42 -9.50 -3.19
N GLU A 61 8.30 -9.94 -2.60
CA GLU A 61 8.12 -11.32 -2.11
C GLU A 61 7.39 -12.24 -3.10
N GLY A 62 6.78 -11.70 -4.17
CA GLY A 62 6.09 -12.47 -5.19
C GLY A 62 4.71 -12.96 -4.77
N ASP A 63 4.09 -12.30 -3.79
CA ASP A 63 2.78 -12.64 -3.24
C ASP A 63 1.64 -11.83 -3.87
N GLY A 64 1.98 -10.86 -4.72
CA GLY A 64 1.07 -10.10 -5.55
C GLY A 64 1.12 -8.61 -5.27
N SER A 65 0.88 -7.82 -6.31
CA SER A 65 0.82 -6.36 -6.21
C SER A 65 -0.60 -5.83 -6.33
N LEU A 66 -0.79 -4.58 -5.88
CA LEU A 66 -2.07 -3.88 -5.97
C LEU A 66 -2.04 -2.75 -6.99
N ASP A 67 -3.10 -2.65 -7.78
CA ASP A 67 -3.40 -1.48 -8.60
C ASP A 67 -3.98 -0.36 -7.74
N TRP A 68 -3.58 0.90 -8.00
CA TRP A 68 -4.14 2.06 -7.31
C TRP A 68 -5.06 2.85 -8.24
N ASN A 69 -6.36 2.82 -7.93
CA ASN A 69 -7.32 3.78 -8.46
C ASN A 69 -7.19 5.10 -7.70
N LEU A 70 -6.21 5.91 -8.11
CA LEU A 70 -5.80 7.13 -7.43
C LEU A 70 -6.76 8.30 -7.71
N THR A 71 -7.25 8.93 -6.65
CA THR A 71 -7.97 10.21 -6.70
C THR A 71 -7.26 11.25 -5.84
N PHE A 72 -7.04 12.45 -6.39
CA PHE A 72 -6.53 13.57 -5.61
C PHE A 72 -7.66 14.38 -4.99
N TRP A 73 -7.56 14.65 -3.69
CA TRP A 73 -8.38 15.62 -2.99
C TRP A 73 -7.55 16.86 -2.65
N ASN A 74 -7.63 17.89 -3.49
CA ASN A 74 -6.90 19.14 -3.29
C ASN A 74 -7.69 20.10 -2.37
N PRO A 75 -7.04 21.10 -1.77
CA PRO A 75 -7.71 22.06 -0.87
C PRO A 75 -8.93 22.78 -1.46
N GLN A 76 -8.99 22.91 -2.79
CA GLN A 76 -10.06 23.58 -3.52
C GLN A 76 -11.21 22.65 -3.94
N ASP A 77 -11.01 21.34 -3.86
CA ASP A 77 -11.98 20.36 -4.30
C ASP A 77 -13.11 20.20 -3.27
N THR A 78 -14.26 19.70 -3.73
CA THR A 78 -15.35 19.30 -2.84
C THR A 78 -14.93 18.13 -1.97
N THR A 79 -15.35 18.11 -0.70
CA THR A 79 -15.09 16.96 0.18
C THR A 79 -15.69 15.70 -0.45
N PRO A 80 -14.91 14.62 -0.66
CA PRO A 80 -15.43 13.35 -1.14
C PRO A 80 -16.18 12.61 -0.03
N ASN A 81 -16.93 11.57 -0.39
CA ASN A 81 -17.39 10.60 0.60
C ASN A 81 -16.21 9.67 0.97
N PHE A 82 -15.66 9.81 2.17
CA PHE A 82 -14.49 9.05 2.59
C PHE A 82 -14.71 7.54 2.60
N SER A 83 -15.95 7.07 2.79
CA SER A 83 -16.28 5.65 2.78
C SER A 83 -16.24 5.01 1.39
N ASP A 84 -16.06 5.80 0.32
CA ASP A 84 -15.88 5.29 -1.04
C ASP A 84 -14.40 4.88 -1.33
N TYR A 85 -13.50 5.05 -0.35
CA TYR A 85 -12.07 4.82 -0.51
C TYR A 85 -11.53 3.81 0.49
N ASP A 86 -10.56 3.02 0.03
CA ASP A 86 -9.86 2.04 0.84
C ASP A 86 -8.75 2.70 1.67
N VAL A 87 -8.17 3.80 1.18
CA VAL A 87 -7.11 4.55 1.88
C VAL A 87 -7.30 6.05 1.74
N LEU A 88 -7.15 6.78 2.85
CA LEU A 88 -6.80 8.19 2.85
C LEU A 88 -5.31 8.35 3.14
N ALA A 89 -4.55 8.79 2.14
CA ALA A 89 -3.14 9.09 2.24
C ALA A 89 -2.90 10.61 2.35
N ILE A 90 -2.16 11.01 3.37
CA ILE A 90 -1.76 12.40 3.61
C ILE A 90 -0.24 12.41 3.67
N GLY A 91 0.38 12.82 2.56
CA GLY A 91 1.83 12.87 2.47
C GLY A 91 2.45 14.00 3.29
N THR A 92 3.71 14.27 3.00
CA THR A 92 4.53 15.21 3.74
C THR A 92 3.93 16.59 3.71
N GLY A 93 3.48 17.06 4.88
CA GLY A 93 2.82 18.34 5.04
C GLY A 93 3.73 19.56 4.87
N SER A 94 4.86 19.44 4.15
CA SER A 94 5.88 20.49 4.08
C SER A 94 5.43 21.71 3.28
N LYS A 95 5.80 22.92 3.73
CA LYS A 95 5.61 24.19 3.00
C LYS A 95 6.96 24.85 2.82
N PHE A 96 7.67 24.42 1.79
CA PHE A 96 8.88 25.11 1.37
C PHE A 96 8.52 26.32 0.51
N GLN A 97 8.77 27.52 1.03
CA GLN A 97 8.56 28.79 0.31
C GLN A 97 9.81 29.18 -0.50
N THR A 98 10.23 28.32 -1.42
CA THR A 98 11.15 28.73 -2.49
C THR A 98 10.47 28.49 -3.84
N PRO A 99 10.81 29.24 -4.91
CA PRO A 99 10.23 29.04 -6.24
C PRO A 99 10.40 27.62 -6.81
N THR A 100 11.22 26.80 -6.16
CA THR A 100 11.68 25.48 -6.61
C THR A 100 11.18 24.31 -5.75
N GLN A 101 10.45 24.54 -4.66
CA GLN A 101 9.99 23.44 -3.77
C GLN A 101 8.46 23.46 -3.58
N ALA A 102 7.84 22.31 -3.85
CA ALA A 102 6.53 22.23 -4.49
C ALA A 102 5.36 21.79 -3.59
N PHE A 103 5.53 21.70 -2.26
CA PHE A 103 4.54 20.99 -1.45
C PHE A 103 3.39 21.85 -0.91
N ASN A 104 3.45 23.19 -0.94
CA ASN A 104 2.40 24.16 -0.50
C ASN A 104 1.20 23.58 0.29
N PHE A 105 1.49 22.86 1.38
CA PHE A 105 0.49 22.05 2.05
C PHE A 105 -0.47 22.94 2.82
N ASP A 106 -1.77 22.63 2.71
CA ASP A 106 -2.84 23.30 3.45
C ASP A 106 -3.70 22.24 4.14
N PRO A 107 -3.63 22.09 5.47
CA PRO A 107 -4.42 21.08 6.19
C PRO A 107 -5.88 21.47 6.43
N THR A 108 -6.31 22.66 6.00
CA THR A 108 -7.63 23.23 6.38
C THR A 108 -8.78 22.28 6.09
N ARG A 109 -8.75 21.57 4.94
CA ARG A 109 -9.80 20.62 4.59
C ARG A 109 -9.76 19.36 5.46
N ILE A 110 -8.59 18.82 5.76
CA ILE A 110 -8.45 17.69 6.69
C ILE A 110 -9.05 18.07 8.05
N LEU A 111 -8.66 19.23 8.58
CA LEU A 111 -9.11 19.74 9.88
C LEU A 111 -10.62 20.02 9.93
N ASN A 112 -11.22 20.47 8.82
CA ASN A 112 -12.65 20.75 8.76
C ASN A 112 -13.51 19.51 8.52
N ASN A 113 -12.91 18.33 8.29
CA ASN A 113 -13.62 17.07 8.06
C ASN A 113 -13.23 16.00 9.10
N LYS A 114 -12.81 16.41 10.30
CA LYS A 114 -12.43 15.51 11.40
C LYS A 114 -13.45 14.40 11.61
N GLU A 115 -14.72 14.76 11.79
CA GLU A 115 -15.79 13.81 12.12
C GLU A 115 -16.05 12.83 10.97
N ALA A 116 -16.04 13.31 9.72
CA ALA A 116 -16.27 12.48 8.55
C ALA A 116 -15.11 11.49 8.29
N ILE A 117 -13.86 11.96 8.46
CA ILE A 117 -12.68 11.09 8.38
C ILE A 117 -12.73 10.04 9.49
N SER A 118 -12.97 10.45 10.75
CA SER A 118 -13.08 9.52 11.87
C SER A 118 -14.21 8.50 11.70
N ALA A 119 -15.33 8.86 11.06
CA ALA A 119 -16.44 7.95 10.82
C ALA A 119 -16.16 6.90 9.73
N ALA A 120 -15.37 7.25 8.71
CA ALA A 120 -14.98 6.32 7.65
C ALA A 120 -13.72 5.52 7.99
N ARG A 121 -12.88 6.04 8.89
CA ARG A 121 -11.60 5.44 9.30
C ARG A 121 -11.80 4.02 9.79
N GLY A 122 -11.01 3.15 9.21
CA GLY A 122 -10.91 1.74 9.50
C GLY A 122 -10.00 1.39 10.66
N ASN A 123 -9.61 0.13 10.71
CA ASN A 123 -8.74 -0.43 11.76
C ASN A 123 -7.24 -0.23 11.49
N ARG A 124 -6.84 0.11 10.26
CA ARG A 124 -5.42 0.30 9.89
C ARG A 124 -5.03 1.76 9.80
N THR A 125 -4.05 2.15 10.61
CA THR A 125 -3.42 3.47 10.52
C THR A 125 -1.91 3.33 10.53
N PHE A 126 -1.28 3.87 9.51
CA PHE A 126 0.16 3.96 9.34
C PHE A 126 0.60 5.41 9.53
N LEU A 127 1.55 5.64 10.42
CA LEU A 127 2.13 6.95 10.67
C LEU A 127 3.65 6.87 10.57
N SER A 128 4.25 7.77 9.80
CA SER A 128 5.71 7.82 9.67
C SER A 128 6.25 9.24 9.71
N GLY A 129 7.22 9.49 10.57
CA GLY A 129 8.00 10.73 10.53
C GLY A 129 8.95 10.80 9.33
N GLN A 130 9.05 9.73 8.52
CA GLN A 130 9.76 9.74 7.25
C GLN A 130 8.93 10.42 6.17
N ASP A 131 9.53 11.37 5.45
CA ASP A 131 8.96 12.12 4.33
C ASP A 131 9.30 11.47 2.99
N ALA A 132 8.98 10.18 2.84
CA ALA A 132 9.34 9.39 1.67
C ALA A 132 8.85 9.99 0.34
N ASP A 133 7.67 10.63 0.30
CA ASP A 133 7.17 11.31 -0.90
C ASP A 133 8.03 12.54 -1.28
N HIS A 134 8.60 13.23 -0.29
CA HIS A 134 9.60 14.27 -0.52
C HIS A 134 10.90 13.69 -1.09
N HIS A 135 11.45 12.65 -0.45
CA HIS A 135 12.73 12.07 -0.85
C HIS A 135 12.68 11.29 -2.17
N TYR A 136 11.51 10.74 -2.52
CA TYR A 136 11.25 10.22 -3.86
C TYR A 136 11.49 11.31 -4.91
N THR A 137 11.03 12.54 -4.67
CA THR A 137 11.11 13.63 -5.65
C THR A 137 12.49 14.30 -5.71
N TYR A 138 13.12 14.56 -4.56
CA TYR A 138 14.22 15.54 -4.49
C TYR A 138 15.61 14.95 -4.22
N ASN A 139 15.72 13.80 -3.57
CA ASN A 139 17.01 13.33 -3.05
C ASN A 139 17.35 11.92 -3.51
N VAL A 140 16.52 10.95 -3.15
CA VAL A 140 16.83 9.52 -3.25
C VAL A 140 16.30 8.92 -4.56
N GLY A 141 15.14 9.39 -5.01
CA GLY A 141 14.49 8.87 -6.21
C GLY A 141 13.65 7.61 -5.96
N PRO A 142 13.18 6.95 -7.04
CA PRO A 142 12.27 5.81 -7.01
C PRO A 142 12.97 4.50 -6.60
N ARG A 143 13.59 4.46 -5.41
CA ARG A 143 14.36 3.31 -4.93
C ARG A 143 13.41 2.24 -4.36
N PRO A 144 13.42 0.98 -4.87
CA PRO A 144 12.52 -0.07 -4.38
C PRO A 144 12.67 -0.37 -2.89
N ASN A 145 13.89 -0.50 -2.38
CA ASN A 145 14.13 -0.67 -0.93
C ASN A 145 14.23 0.65 -0.18
N GLY A 146 13.68 1.74 -0.72
CA GLY A 146 13.72 3.09 -0.17
C GLY A 146 12.35 3.77 -0.28
N PRO A 147 12.28 5.05 -0.68
CA PRO A 147 11.01 5.79 -0.66
C PRO A 147 9.87 5.17 -1.47
N LEU A 148 10.17 4.55 -2.62
CA LEU A 148 9.14 3.91 -3.45
C LEU A 148 8.48 2.75 -2.71
N GLY A 149 9.25 1.74 -2.32
CA GLY A 149 8.70 0.57 -1.63
C GLY A 149 8.05 0.92 -0.30
N PHE A 150 8.65 1.85 0.46
CA PHE A 150 8.09 2.29 1.73
C PHE A 150 6.69 2.89 1.58
N LEU A 151 6.47 3.74 0.57
CA LEU A 151 5.14 4.31 0.30
C LEU A 151 4.16 3.27 -0.22
N VAL A 152 4.61 2.38 -1.12
CA VAL A 152 3.75 1.33 -1.67
C VAL A 152 3.27 0.40 -0.56
N ASN A 153 4.19 -0.08 0.29
CA ASN A 153 3.85 -0.95 1.41
C ASN A 153 2.94 -0.26 2.42
N ALA A 154 3.17 1.02 2.72
CA ALA A 154 2.33 1.78 3.64
C ALA A 154 0.86 1.86 3.15
N VAL A 155 0.66 2.19 1.88
CA VAL A 155 -0.69 2.29 1.28
C VAL A 155 -1.33 0.92 1.13
N ASN A 156 -0.61 -0.07 0.62
CA ASN A 156 -1.13 -1.43 0.44
C ASN A 156 -1.53 -2.04 1.79
N TRP A 157 -0.67 -1.92 2.81
CA TRP A 157 -0.98 -2.41 4.16
C TRP A 157 -2.19 -1.68 4.73
N ALA A 158 -2.26 -0.35 4.65
CA ALA A 158 -3.38 0.41 5.20
C ALA A 158 -4.71 0.08 4.49
N GLY A 159 -4.69 -0.06 3.16
CA GLY A 159 -5.88 -0.29 2.32
C GLY A 159 -6.40 -1.72 2.33
N SER A 160 -5.60 -2.67 2.80
CA SER A 160 -6.01 -4.07 2.93
C SER A 160 -6.75 -4.37 4.25
N GLY A 161 -7.08 -3.34 5.04
CA GLY A 161 -7.82 -3.44 6.30
C GLY A 161 -9.34 -3.36 6.15
N GLU A 162 -10.06 -3.29 7.27
CA GLU A 162 -11.49 -3.00 7.30
C GLU A 162 -11.72 -1.50 7.37
N GLY A 163 -12.62 -0.97 6.55
CA GLY A 163 -12.88 0.48 6.45
C GLY A 163 -11.75 1.24 5.75
N MET A 164 -11.79 2.57 5.78
CA MET A 164 -10.77 3.40 5.14
C MET A 164 -9.49 3.43 5.97
N GLY A 165 -8.42 2.82 5.46
CA GLY A 165 -7.08 2.90 6.01
C GLY A 165 -6.54 4.32 6.02
N ILE A 166 -5.64 4.63 6.95
CA ILE A 166 -4.98 5.93 7.06
C ILE A 166 -3.48 5.76 6.82
N VAL A 167 -2.92 6.56 5.92
CA VAL A 167 -1.47 6.76 5.79
C VAL A 167 -1.17 8.22 6.03
N VAL A 168 -0.36 8.54 7.03
CA VAL A 168 0.11 9.91 7.25
C VAL A 168 1.63 9.96 7.39
N LEU A 169 2.23 10.92 6.69
CA LEU A 169 3.65 11.26 6.81
C LEU A 169 3.79 12.60 7.56
N PRO A 170 3.64 12.62 8.91
CA PRO A 170 3.80 13.85 9.67
C PRO A 170 5.25 14.39 9.57
N ASP A 171 5.46 15.33 8.65
CA ASP A 171 6.69 16.11 8.58
C ASP A 171 6.68 17.22 9.64
N GLY A 172 7.42 16.99 10.72
CA GLY A 172 7.53 17.89 11.86
C GLY A 172 8.23 19.23 11.58
N HIS A 173 8.52 19.58 10.32
CA HIS A 173 9.21 20.81 9.96
C HIS A 173 8.61 22.05 10.66
N GLY A 174 9.51 22.85 11.23
CA GLY A 174 9.19 23.96 12.12
C GLY A 174 9.61 23.67 13.57
N GLY A 175 10.76 24.22 13.96
CA GLY A 175 11.28 24.09 15.32
C GLY A 175 10.29 24.59 16.38
N VAL A 176 10.53 24.25 17.65
CA VAL A 176 9.71 24.72 18.80
C VAL A 176 9.67 26.23 18.97
N ASN A 177 10.48 26.97 18.20
CA ASN A 177 10.53 28.43 18.15
C ASN A 177 10.00 29.00 16.82
N ALA A 178 9.65 28.17 15.84
CA ALA A 178 9.04 28.63 14.60
C ALA A 178 7.67 29.28 14.90
N LEU A 179 7.27 30.23 14.06
CA LEU A 179 5.94 30.83 14.17
C LEU A 179 4.86 29.74 14.05
N PRO A 180 3.70 29.86 14.70
CA PRO A 180 2.61 28.87 14.55
C PRO A 180 2.23 28.61 13.10
N SER A 181 2.33 29.62 12.22
CA SER A 181 2.13 29.51 10.76
C SER A 181 3.21 28.72 10.01
N GLN A 182 4.32 28.40 10.68
CA GLN A 182 5.47 27.64 10.18
C GLN A 182 5.62 26.29 10.89
N ARG A 183 4.84 26.01 11.94
CA ARG A 183 4.80 24.70 12.59
C ARG A 183 3.75 23.87 11.89
N GLN A 184 4.17 22.92 11.07
CA GLN A 184 3.24 22.14 10.27
C GLN A 184 2.68 20.95 11.04
N ARG A 185 2.35 21.15 12.32
CA ARG A 185 1.86 20.11 13.23
C ARG A 185 0.34 20.03 13.18
N TRP A 186 -0.21 19.94 11.97
CA TRP A 186 -1.66 19.88 11.80
C TRP A 186 -2.25 18.69 12.55
N TRP A 187 -1.51 17.58 12.67
CA TRP A 187 -1.94 16.40 13.40
C TRP A 187 -2.09 16.63 14.91
N LEU A 188 -1.45 17.67 15.48
CA LEU A 188 -1.62 18.12 16.86
C LEU A 188 -2.56 19.34 17.00
N ASN A 189 -3.26 19.73 15.94
CA ASN A 189 -4.33 20.72 16.04
C ASN A 189 -5.56 20.11 16.75
N ASP A 190 -6.31 20.89 17.53
CA ASP A 190 -7.52 20.41 18.23
C ASP A 190 -8.59 19.83 17.27
N ARG A 191 -8.58 20.30 16.01
CA ARG A 191 -9.45 19.81 14.94
C ARG A 191 -8.86 18.64 14.15
N SER A 192 -7.71 18.11 14.55
CA SER A 192 -7.17 16.89 13.95
C SER A 192 -7.89 15.66 14.46
N PHE A 193 -8.09 14.69 13.58
CA PHE A 193 -8.56 13.35 13.93
C PHE A 193 -7.47 12.49 14.61
N LEU A 194 -6.21 12.93 14.57
CA LEU A 194 -5.06 12.26 15.22
C LEU A 194 -4.66 12.91 16.55
N LYS A 195 -5.29 14.02 16.94
CA LYS A 195 -4.85 14.84 18.07
C LYS A 195 -4.70 14.04 19.36
N ASP A 196 -5.76 13.33 19.73
CA ASP A 196 -5.87 12.64 21.01
C ASP A 196 -4.97 11.39 21.06
N GLU A 197 -4.63 10.84 19.89
CA GLU A 197 -3.72 9.69 19.75
C GLU A 197 -2.26 10.11 19.85
N LEU A 198 -1.91 11.32 19.38
CA LEU A 198 -0.52 11.75 19.20
C LEU A 198 -0.02 12.75 20.23
N GLU A 199 -0.91 13.45 20.93
CA GLU A 199 -0.50 14.44 21.93
C GLU A 199 0.33 13.80 23.05
N GLY A 200 1.50 14.38 23.32
CA GLY A 200 2.44 13.89 24.33
C GLY A 200 3.36 12.76 23.85
N TYR A 201 3.06 12.11 22.72
CA TYR A 201 3.83 10.98 22.21
C TYR A 201 4.71 11.31 20.99
N VAL A 202 4.51 12.47 20.35
CA VAL A 202 5.29 12.87 19.16
C VAL A 202 6.36 13.90 19.51
N SER A 203 7.58 13.64 19.05
CA SER A 203 8.72 14.56 19.15
C SER A 203 9.25 14.93 17.77
N TYR A 204 9.71 16.17 17.61
CA TYR A 204 10.52 16.53 16.45
C TYR A 204 11.93 15.96 16.59
N LEU A 205 12.43 15.36 15.52
CA LEU A 205 13.74 14.73 15.45
C LEU A 205 14.17 14.76 13.98
N GLY A 206 15.39 15.21 13.70
CA GLY A 206 16.05 14.87 12.43
C GLY A 206 16.81 13.57 12.64
N ASP A 207 16.43 12.49 11.96
CA ASP A 207 17.17 11.23 11.97
C ASP A 207 17.55 10.82 10.55
N ASP A 208 18.75 10.26 10.40
CA ASP A 208 19.25 9.65 9.16
C ASP A 208 19.61 8.17 9.34
N SER A 209 19.39 7.62 10.54
CA SER A 209 19.70 6.25 10.93
C SER A 209 18.41 5.52 11.28
N VAL A 210 17.56 5.27 10.29
CA VAL A 210 16.35 4.45 10.47
C VAL A 210 16.75 2.99 10.59
N VAL A 211 16.25 2.31 11.64
CA VAL A 211 16.52 0.90 11.87
C VAL A 211 15.25 0.10 11.70
N ILE A 212 15.29 -0.96 10.91
CA ILE A 212 14.27 -2.02 10.92
C ILE A 212 14.66 -3.01 12.03
N PRO A 213 13.94 -3.06 13.16
CA PRO A 213 14.18 -4.05 14.21
C PRO A 213 13.97 -5.47 13.71
N THR A 214 14.62 -6.45 14.34
CA THR A 214 14.43 -7.86 13.98
C THR A 214 13.02 -8.33 14.29
N GLU A 215 12.38 -7.77 15.31
CA GLU A 215 11.03 -8.12 15.74
C GLU A 215 9.96 -7.71 14.73
N THR A 216 10.26 -6.75 13.85
CA THR A 216 9.34 -6.24 12.83
C THR A 216 9.93 -6.32 11.42
N SER A 217 11.01 -7.08 11.21
CA SER A 217 11.64 -7.19 9.89
C SER A 217 10.74 -7.85 8.86
N ASP A 218 9.93 -8.81 9.31
CA ASP A 218 9.07 -9.64 8.46
C ASP A 218 7.64 -9.05 8.38
N PHE A 219 7.45 -7.82 8.87
CA PHE A 219 6.17 -7.14 8.76
C PHE A 219 5.93 -6.71 7.31
N PRO A 220 4.67 -6.77 6.80
CA PRO A 220 4.37 -6.40 5.41
C PRO A 220 4.76 -4.96 5.05
N VAL A 221 4.75 -4.06 6.02
CA VAL A 221 5.23 -2.67 5.83
C VAL A 221 6.75 -2.57 5.55
N ASN A 222 7.53 -3.58 5.92
CA ASN A 222 8.98 -3.68 5.72
C ASN A 222 9.39 -4.62 4.59
N GLU A 223 8.43 -5.25 3.92
CA GLU A 223 8.66 -6.13 2.78
C GLU A 223 9.57 -5.46 1.73
N GLY A 224 10.66 -6.15 1.33
CA GLY A 224 11.64 -5.63 0.37
C GLY A 224 12.46 -4.41 0.83
N LEU A 225 12.26 -3.90 2.04
CA LEU A 225 12.98 -2.75 2.59
C LEU A 225 14.23 -3.18 3.35
N THR A 226 15.15 -2.23 3.55
CA THR A 226 16.32 -2.44 4.40
C THR A 226 16.59 -1.20 5.24
N THR A 227 17.19 -1.37 6.42
CA THR A 227 17.71 -0.26 7.26
C THR A 227 18.54 0.73 6.43
N ALA A 228 19.46 0.23 5.58
CA ALA A 228 20.29 1.08 4.72
C ALA A 228 19.49 1.76 3.59
N GLY A 229 18.35 1.20 3.23
CA GLY A 229 17.43 1.73 2.25
C GLY A 229 16.56 2.87 2.80
N LEU A 230 16.20 2.80 4.08
CA LEU A 230 15.43 3.81 4.83
C LEU A 230 16.29 4.90 5.49
N SER A 231 17.61 4.87 5.27
CA SER A 231 18.58 5.75 5.93
C SER A 231 19.33 6.63 4.95
N ASN A 232 19.98 7.68 5.48
CA ASN A 232 20.85 8.62 4.77
C ASN A 232 20.18 9.38 3.62
N TRP A 233 18.91 9.76 3.78
CA TRP A 233 18.18 10.59 2.83
C TRP A 233 18.45 12.10 3.01
N ARG A 234 19.37 12.48 3.92
CA ARG A 234 19.70 13.86 4.33
C ARG A 234 18.62 14.48 5.24
N GLY A 235 18.18 13.68 6.20
CA GLY A 235 16.97 13.87 7.00
C GLY A 235 15.94 12.82 6.59
N SER A 236 16.21 11.55 6.89
CA SER A 236 15.31 10.44 6.55
C SER A 236 14.01 10.48 7.35
N ALA A 237 14.03 11.04 8.57
CA ALA A 237 12.85 11.33 9.37
C ALA A 237 12.92 12.71 10.02
N HIS A 238 11.75 13.35 10.16
CA HIS A 238 11.55 14.66 10.77
C HIS A 238 10.67 14.61 12.04
N ALA A 239 10.07 13.47 12.32
CA ALA A 239 9.33 13.22 13.55
C ALA A 239 9.65 11.82 14.08
N ALA A 240 9.45 11.65 15.39
CA ALA A 240 9.56 10.37 16.05
C ALA A 240 8.46 10.22 17.10
N PHE A 241 8.04 8.98 17.32
CA PHE A 241 6.96 8.56 18.21
C PHE A 241 7.56 7.83 19.40
N ASP A 242 7.13 8.16 20.61
CA ASP A 242 7.46 7.40 21.81
C ASP A 242 6.93 5.97 21.66
N LYS A 243 7.76 4.96 21.86
CA LYS A 243 7.37 3.54 21.68
C LYS A 243 6.27 3.07 22.63
N ASN A 244 5.97 3.82 23.69
CA ASN A 244 4.90 3.51 24.65
C ASN A 244 3.55 4.12 24.26
N ILE A 245 3.40 4.64 23.04
CA ILE A 245 2.13 5.18 22.54
C ILE A 245 1.01 4.11 22.61
N PRO A 246 -0.10 4.35 23.31
CA PRO A 246 -1.17 3.37 23.41
C PRO A 246 -1.81 3.04 22.06
N GLY A 247 -2.07 1.76 21.79
CA GLY A 247 -2.78 1.31 20.59
C GLY A 247 -1.93 1.21 19.31
N TYR A 248 -0.63 1.53 19.40
CA TYR A 248 0.29 1.52 18.27
C TYR A 248 1.47 0.57 18.50
N LEU A 249 1.92 -0.07 17.43
CA LEU A 249 3.13 -0.87 17.36
C LEU A 249 4.23 -0.09 16.63
N SER A 250 5.45 -0.14 17.16
CA SER A 250 6.63 0.44 16.50
C SER A 250 7.15 -0.49 15.42
N ILE A 251 7.32 0.03 14.21
CA ILE A 251 7.75 -0.72 13.02
C ILE A 251 9.19 -0.42 12.64
N ASN A 252 9.57 0.85 12.63
CA ASN A 252 10.93 1.29 12.35
C ASN A 252 11.40 2.24 13.44
N ASP A 253 12.62 2.04 13.90
CA ASP A 253 13.21 2.76 15.02
C ASP A 253 13.97 4.00 14.57
N ALA A 254 13.92 5.03 15.42
CA ALA A 254 14.85 6.14 15.36
C ALA A 254 16.20 5.66 15.92
N GLY A 255 17.13 5.24 15.06
CA GLY A 255 18.42 4.71 15.49
C GLY A 255 19.27 5.73 16.26
N SER A 256 19.05 7.03 16.04
CA SER A 256 19.70 8.09 16.82
C SER A 256 19.09 8.32 18.21
N ARG A 257 17.90 7.77 18.49
CA ARG A 257 17.13 8.06 19.70
C ARG A 257 16.42 6.82 20.26
N PRO A 258 17.10 6.03 21.12
CA PRO A 258 16.49 4.88 21.79
C PRO A 258 15.19 5.24 22.51
N GLY A 259 14.21 4.33 22.46
CA GLY A 259 12.87 4.54 23.02
C GLY A 259 11.90 5.26 22.07
N TYR A 260 12.33 5.61 20.86
CA TYR A 260 11.48 6.22 19.83
C TYR A 260 11.48 5.43 18.52
N ALA A 261 10.36 5.48 17.83
CA ALA A 261 10.14 4.95 16.48
C ALA A 261 9.98 6.09 15.48
N VAL A 262 10.40 5.89 14.23
CA VAL A 262 10.07 6.79 13.11
C VAL A 262 8.83 6.33 12.36
N THR A 263 8.42 5.07 12.51
CA THR A 263 7.23 4.52 11.88
C THR A 263 6.45 3.66 12.88
N ILE A 264 5.15 3.93 12.99
CA ILE A 264 4.23 3.20 13.86
C ILE A 264 2.97 2.81 13.09
N VAL A 265 2.34 1.71 13.49
CA VAL A 265 1.08 1.23 12.93
C VAL A 265 0.09 0.86 14.03
N THR A 266 -1.21 0.76 13.75
CA THR A 266 -2.18 0.26 14.74
C THR A 266 -1.86 -1.18 15.13
N ALA A 267 -1.74 -1.44 16.45
CA ALA A 267 -1.19 -2.68 16.96
C ALA A 267 -2.08 -3.91 16.75
N SER A 268 -3.40 -3.75 16.67
CA SER A 268 -4.33 -4.89 16.50
C SER A 268 -4.30 -5.49 15.11
N GLU A 269 -3.80 -4.76 14.12
CA GLU A 269 -3.82 -5.13 12.69
C GLU A 269 -2.41 -5.33 12.11
N ALA A 270 -1.42 -5.35 13.01
CA ALA A 270 0.00 -5.43 12.69
C ALA A 270 0.35 -6.62 11.78
N ASP A 271 -0.32 -7.77 11.98
CA ASP A 271 -0.10 -9.01 11.25
C ASP A 271 -0.85 -9.08 9.90
N GLY A 272 -1.57 -8.03 9.51
CA GLY A 272 -2.38 -8.01 8.29
C GLY A 272 -1.55 -7.83 7.01
N GLY A 273 -1.89 -8.56 5.93
CA GLY A 273 -1.16 -8.53 4.66
C GLY A 273 -1.40 -7.29 3.77
N THR A 274 -0.67 -7.24 2.65
CA THR A 274 -0.65 -6.19 1.61
C THR A 274 -1.43 -6.56 0.34
N GLY A 275 -2.05 -7.74 0.28
CA GLY A 275 -2.72 -8.28 -0.91
C GLY A 275 -4.15 -7.78 -1.19
N GLY A 276 -4.61 -6.73 -0.51
CA GLY A 276 -5.98 -6.22 -0.62
C GLY A 276 -6.96 -6.92 0.32
N GLN A 277 -8.21 -6.46 0.36
CA GLN A 277 -9.27 -7.20 1.05
C GLN A 277 -9.48 -8.55 0.36
N GLU A 278 -9.51 -9.63 1.12
CA GLU A 278 -9.92 -10.93 0.59
C GLU A 278 -11.35 -10.81 0.04
N THR A 279 -11.50 -10.65 -1.27
CA THR A 279 -12.82 -10.86 -1.89
C THR A 279 -13.16 -12.33 -1.70
N GLU A 280 -14.37 -12.65 -1.21
CA GLU A 280 -14.87 -14.02 -1.14
C GLU A 280 -14.43 -14.78 -2.39
N SER A 281 -13.64 -15.84 -2.20
CA SER A 281 -13.16 -16.65 -3.31
C SER A 281 -14.37 -17.05 -4.15
N VAL A 282 -14.51 -16.50 -5.35
CA VAL A 282 -15.56 -16.95 -6.28
C VAL A 282 -15.27 -18.43 -6.49
N PRO A 283 -16.19 -19.35 -6.13
CA PRO A 283 -15.96 -20.76 -6.34
C PRO A 283 -15.64 -20.95 -7.81
N GLU A 284 -14.45 -21.47 -8.11
CA GLU A 284 -14.11 -21.99 -9.43
C GLU A 284 -15.35 -22.71 -9.98
N PRO A 285 -15.92 -22.32 -11.13
CA PRO A 285 -17.01 -23.07 -11.71
C PRO A 285 -16.48 -24.50 -11.82
N GLY A 286 -17.13 -25.46 -11.15
CA GLY A 286 -16.65 -26.84 -11.00
C GLY A 286 -16.41 -27.51 -12.35
N SER A 287 -15.27 -27.22 -12.97
CA SER A 287 -14.98 -27.41 -14.38
C SER A 287 -14.20 -28.70 -14.61
N ILE A 288 -14.49 -29.73 -13.81
CA ILE A 288 -13.98 -31.09 -14.08
C ILE A 288 -15.10 -32.12 -14.03
N PHE A 289 -16.15 -31.97 -13.22
CA PHE A 289 -17.23 -32.97 -13.19
C PHE A 289 -18.27 -32.84 -14.31
N GLY A 290 -18.47 -31.63 -14.87
CA GLY A 290 -19.43 -31.41 -15.97
C GLY A 290 -18.98 -31.98 -17.32
N LEU A 291 -17.66 -32.01 -17.59
CA LEU A 291 -17.13 -32.48 -18.89
C LEU A 291 -17.07 -34.00 -19.02
N PHE A 292 -16.92 -34.75 -17.92
CA PHE A 292 -16.94 -36.21 -17.96
C PHE A 292 -18.35 -36.80 -18.20
N LEU A 293 -19.40 -36.08 -17.80
CA LEU A 293 -20.79 -36.51 -18.04
C LEU A 293 -21.22 -36.34 -19.51
N LEU A 294 -20.70 -35.34 -20.22
CA LEU A 294 -20.98 -35.14 -21.66
C LEU A 294 -20.04 -35.96 -22.57
N GLY A 295 -18.79 -36.18 -22.16
CA GLY A 295 -17.84 -37.04 -22.89
C GLY A 295 -18.20 -38.54 -22.84
N GLY A 296 -18.78 -39.01 -21.74
CA GLY A 296 -19.17 -40.43 -21.58
C GLY A 296 -20.32 -40.88 -22.48
N LEU A 297 -21.22 -39.97 -22.86
CA LEU A 297 -22.37 -40.27 -23.73
C LEU A 297 -22.01 -40.25 -25.23
N GLY A 298 -21.01 -39.45 -25.63
CA GLY A 298 -20.56 -39.35 -27.03
C GLY A 298 -19.66 -40.50 -27.51
N VAL A 299 -18.89 -41.12 -26.60
CA VAL A 299 -17.96 -42.21 -26.99
C VAL A 299 -18.68 -43.54 -27.19
N ARG A 300 -19.81 -43.78 -26.49
CA ARG A 300 -20.62 -45.00 -26.70
C ARG A 300 -21.30 -45.06 -28.06
N SER A 301 -21.71 -43.92 -28.62
CA SER A 301 -22.43 -43.85 -29.91
C SER A 301 -21.52 -43.94 -31.14
N VAL A 302 -20.22 -43.63 -31.01
CA VAL A 302 -19.24 -43.83 -32.09
C VAL A 302 -18.70 -45.27 -32.14
N LEU A 303 -18.56 -45.93 -30.99
CA LEU A 303 -18.08 -47.33 -30.94
C LEU A 303 -19.12 -48.35 -31.45
N LEU A 304 -20.41 -48.05 -31.38
CA LEU A 304 -21.48 -48.91 -31.91
C LEU A 304 -21.65 -48.85 -33.44
N ARG A 305 -21.06 -47.85 -34.13
CA ARG A 305 -21.13 -47.72 -35.60
C ARG A 305 -19.93 -48.33 -36.35
N ILE A 306 -18.91 -48.81 -35.65
CA ILE A 306 -17.71 -49.40 -36.26
C ILE A 306 -17.74 -50.95 -36.16
N SER A 307 -18.76 -51.52 -35.51
CA SER A 307 -18.95 -52.97 -35.35
C SER A 307 -20.16 -53.55 -36.11
N GLN A 308 -20.62 -52.88 -37.16
CA GLN A 308 -21.50 -53.44 -38.20
C GLN A 308 -20.85 -53.22 -39.56
#